data_AF-A0A3D3HBI1-F1
#
_entry.id   AF-A0A3D3HBI1-F1
#
_cell.length_a   1.000
_cell.length_b   1.000
_cell.length_c   1.000
_cell.angle_alpha   90.00
_cell.angle_beta   90.00
_cell.angle_gamma   90.00
#
_symmetry.space_group_name_H-M   'P 1'
#
loop_
_entity.id
_entity.type
_entity.pdbx_description
1 polymer ?
#
loop_
_entity_poly.entity_id
_entity_poly.type
_entity_poly.pdbx_seq_one_letter_code
_entity_poly.pdbx_strand_id
1 'polypeptide(L)'
;MLDKFVEELLQEQGLPPNLDPAVRARLVKDLVTRANDLINKRVIESMDDKTLDEFNKLAEKNADQKTVHDFIENNVPNKQQIITAALLEFRQLYLGQAK
;
A
#
# COMPACT_ATOMS: atom_id res chain seq x y z
N MET A 1 -5.05 -1.95 9.55
CA MET A 1 -4.15 -0.78 9.75
C MET A 1 -4.33 0.23 8.63
N LEU A 2 -4.31 -0.19 7.36
CA LEU A 2 -4.56 0.70 6.22
C LEU A 2 -5.99 1.25 6.16
N ASP A 3 -6.97 0.49 6.65
CA ASP A 3 -8.37 0.94 6.73
C ASP A 3 -8.49 2.22 7.54
N LYS A 4 -7.83 2.27 8.70
CA LYS A 4 -7.81 3.46 9.56
C LYS A 4 -7.12 4.65 8.88
N PHE A 5 -6.00 4.41 8.20
CA PHE A 5 -5.30 5.44 7.44
C PHE A 5 -6.18 6.02 6.32
N VAL A 6 -6.87 5.17 5.56
CA VAL A 6 -7.79 5.60 4.49
C VAL A 6 -8.99 6.34 5.07
N GLU A 7 -9.52 5.88 6.20
CA GLU A 7 -10.60 6.56 6.92
C GLU A 7 -10.22 7.99 7.33
N GLU A 8 -9.05 8.16 7.93
CA GLU A 8 -8.50 9.47 8.29
C GLU A 8 -8.28 10.34 7.04
N LEU A 9 -7.74 9.77 5.96
CA LEU A 9 -7.55 10.46 4.68
C LEU A 9 -8.87 10.99 4.09
N LEU A 10 -9.94 10.18 4.15
CA LEU A 10 -11.26 10.55 3.65
C LEU A 10 -11.90 11.65 4.50
N GLN A 11 -11.70 11.62 5.82
CA GLN A 11 -12.14 12.69 6.72
C GLN A 11 -11.42 14.01 6.40
N GLU A 12 -10.12 13.97 6.16
CA GLU A 12 -9.32 15.14 5.78
C GLU A 12 -9.70 15.71 4.41
N GLN A 13 -10.15 14.87 3.47
CA GLN A 13 -10.72 15.31 2.18
C GLN A 13 -12.06 16.05 2.31
N GLY A 14 -12.67 16.05 3.49
CA GLY A 14 -13.96 16.70 3.71
C GLY A 14 -15.12 15.93 3.09
N LEU A 15 -15.00 14.60 2.96
CA LEU A 15 -16.13 13.80 2.50
C LEU A 15 -17.34 14.00 3.42
N PRO A 16 -18.54 14.13 2.85
CA PRO A 16 -19.75 14.36 3.62
C PRO A 16 -20.00 13.21 4.61
N PRO A 17 -20.27 13.51 5.90
CA PRO A 17 -20.43 12.50 6.94
C PRO A 17 -21.70 11.65 6.75
N ASN A 18 -22.64 12.11 5.92
CA ASN A 18 -23.89 11.43 5.58
C ASN A 18 -23.80 10.63 4.27
N LEU A 19 -22.60 10.32 3.78
CA LEU A 19 -22.44 9.38 2.67
C LEU A 19 -23.07 8.03 3.04
N ASP A 20 -23.77 7.44 2.07
CA ASP A 20 -24.34 6.11 2.22
C ASP A 20 -23.28 5.10 2.74
N PRO A 21 -23.55 4.32 3.79
CA PRO A 21 -22.58 3.41 4.38
C PRO A 21 -22.00 2.37 3.40
N ALA A 22 -22.78 1.89 2.43
CA ALA A 22 -22.32 0.94 1.44
C ALA A 22 -21.38 1.61 0.42
N VAL A 23 -21.69 2.85 0.01
CA VAL A 23 -20.80 3.65 -0.84
C VAL A 23 -19.49 3.93 -0.11
N ARG A 24 -19.56 4.29 1.18
CA ARG A 24 -18.41 4.54 2.03
C ARG A 24 -17.53 3.30 2.19
N ALA A 25 -18.12 2.15 2.50
CA ALA A 25 -17.40 0.88 2.63
C ALA A 25 -16.69 0.49 1.33
N ARG A 26 -17.35 0.69 0.19
CA ARG A 26 -16.74 0.44 -1.13
C ARG A 26 -15.56 1.38 -1.39
N LEU A 27 -15.72 2.67 -1.11
CA LEU A 27 -14.66 3.66 -1.29
C LEU A 27 -13.43 3.34 -0.42
N VAL A 28 -13.64 3.00 0.85
CA VAL A 28 -12.56 2.58 1.75
C VAL A 28 -11.85 1.36 1.19
N LYS A 29 -12.60 0.32 0.78
CA LYS A 29 -12.02 -0.89 0.19
C LYS A 29 -11.16 -0.57 -1.03
N ASP A 30 -11.68 0.21 -1.96
CA ASP A 30 -10.98 0.55 -3.20
C ASP A 30 -9.69 1.34 -2.91
N LEU A 31 -9.72 2.26 -1.95
CA LEU A 31 -8.54 3.04 -1.55
C LEU A 31 -7.52 2.21 -0.77
N VAL A 32 -7.96 1.29 0.09
CA VAL A 32 -7.07 0.35 0.78
C VAL A 32 -6.36 -0.54 -0.24
N THR A 33 -7.06 -1.03 -1.27
CA THR A 33 -6.43 -1.78 -2.36
C THR A 33 -5.37 -0.94 -3.06
N ARG A 34 -5.70 0.29 -3.47
CA ARG A 34 -4.74 1.17 -4.15
C ARG A 34 -3.53 1.55 -3.28
N ALA A 35 -3.73 1.76 -1.98
CA ALA A 35 -2.65 2.05 -1.05
C ALA A 35 -1.71 0.85 -0.91
N ASN A 36 -2.27 -0.36 -0.78
CA ASN A 36 -1.49 -1.60 -0.79
C ASN A 36 -0.70 -1.78 -2.09
N ASP A 37 -1.33 -1.55 -3.25
CA ASP A 37 -0.68 -1.68 -4.55
C ASP A 37 0.51 -0.72 -4.68
N LEU A 38 0.35 0.53 -4.22
CA LEU A 38 1.45 1.49 -4.21
C LEU A 38 2.58 1.06 -3.27
N ILE A 39 2.26 0.60 -2.06
CA ILE A 39 3.27 0.09 -1.11
C ILE A 39 4.05 -1.07 -1.75
N ASN A 40 3.34 -2.06 -2.28
CA ASN A 40 3.95 -3.23 -2.91
C ASN A 40 4.85 -2.81 -4.07
N LYS A 41 4.37 -1.90 -4.92
CA LYS A 41 5.16 -1.34 -6.02
C LYS A 41 6.45 -0.69 -5.52
N ARG A 42 6.38 0.18 -4.51
CA ARG A 42 7.57 0.86 -3.95
C ARG A 42 8.56 -0.10 -3.31
N VAL A 43 8.06 -1.15 -2.66
CA VAL A 43 8.90 -2.22 -2.10
C VAL A 43 9.62 -2.97 -3.22
N ILE A 44 8.91 -3.37 -4.28
CA ILE A 44 9.51 -4.05 -5.44
C ILE A 44 10.54 -3.16 -6.14
N GLU A 45 10.23 -1.88 -6.37
CA GLU A 45 11.14 -0.91 -6.98
C GLU A 45 12.40 -0.63 -6.15
N SER A 46 12.37 -0.91 -4.85
CA SER A 46 13.53 -0.75 -3.96
C SER A 46 14.47 -1.96 -3.95
N MET A 47 14.06 -3.09 -4.52
CA MET A 47 14.87 -4.29 -4.60
C MET A 47 16.00 -4.09 -5.63
N ASP A 48 17.19 -4.62 -5.33
CA ASP A 48 18.23 -4.75 -6.34
C ASP A 48 17.89 -5.87 -7.34
N ASP A 49 18.61 -5.92 -8.47
CA ASP A 49 18.34 -6.88 -9.56
C ASP A 49 18.34 -8.33 -9.09
N LYS A 50 19.22 -8.67 -8.14
CA LYS A 50 19.34 -10.03 -7.60
C LYS A 50 18.13 -10.38 -6.73
N THR A 51 17.76 -9.48 -5.82
CA THR A 51 16.61 -9.65 -4.92
C THR A 51 15.31 -9.70 -5.72
N LEU A 52 15.19 -8.89 -6.77
CA LEU A 52 14.04 -8.89 -7.67
C LEU A 52 13.89 -10.20 -8.44
N ASP A 53 14.99 -10.77 -8.96
CA ASP A 53 14.98 -12.07 -9.63
C ASP A 53 14.57 -13.20 -8.66
N GLU A 54 15.08 -13.19 -7.44
CA GLU A 54 14.68 -14.14 -6.39
C GLU A 54 13.21 -13.98 -5.99
N PHE A 55 12.72 -12.74 -5.88
CA PHE A 55 11.31 -12.44 -5.62
C PHE A 55 10.39 -12.97 -6.73
N ASN A 56 10.75 -12.76 -7.99
CA ASN A 56 9.98 -13.26 -9.14
C ASN A 56 9.88 -14.79 -9.13
N LYS A 57 10.95 -15.50 -8.77
CA LYS A 57 10.92 -16.96 -8.62
C LYS A 57 9.98 -17.43 -7.52
N LEU A 58 9.84 -16.67 -6.43
CA LEU A 58 8.85 -16.99 -5.38
C LEU A 58 7.42 -16.81 -5.90
N ALA A 59 7.17 -15.76 -6.68
CA ALA A 59 5.87 -15.52 -7.31
C ALA A 59 5.52 -16.64 -8.32
N GLU A 60 6.45 -17.04 -9.19
CA GLU A 60 6.26 -18.12 -10.16
C GLU A 60 5.94 -19.47 -9.50
N LYS A 61 6.52 -19.72 -8.32
CA LYS A 61 6.29 -20.94 -7.54
C LYS A 61 5.01 -20.92 -6.72
N ASN A 62 4.22 -19.84 -6.79
CA ASN A 62 3.06 -19.61 -5.92
C ASN A 62 3.41 -19.81 -4.43
N ALA A 63 4.56 -19.28 -4.01
CA ALA A 63 4.98 -19.36 -2.61
C ALA A 63 3.89 -18.77 -1.69
N ASP A 64 3.73 -19.36 -0.50
CA ASP A 64 2.74 -18.87 0.44
C ASP A 64 3.08 -17.46 0.98
N GLN A 65 2.06 -16.80 1.53
CA GLN A 65 2.19 -15.43 2.04
C GLN A 65 3.26 -15.29 3.12
N LYS A 66 3.49 -16.32 3.93
CA LYS A 66 4.51 -16.29 4.98
C LYS A 66 5.90 -16.26 4.35
N THR A 67 6.14 -17.10 3.35
CA THR A 67 7.41 -17.19 2.64
C THR A 67 7.74 -15.88 1.92
N VAL A 68 6.75 -15.29 1.26
CA VAL A 68 6.90 -13.97 0.61
C VAL A 68 7.19 -12.88 1.65
N HIS A 69 6.48 -12.90 2.78
CA HIS A 69 6.72 -11.94 3.86
C HIS A 69 8.13 -12.07 4.43
N ASP A 70 8.54 -13.28 4.82
CA ASP A 70 9.88 -13.55 5.37
C ASP A 70 10.98 -13.15 4.36
N PHE A 71 10.76 -13.35 3.07
CA PHE A 71 11.70 -12.92 2.04
C PHE A 71 11.87 -11.40 2.02
N ILE A 72 10.76 -10.64 2.00
CA ILE A 72 10.80 -9.17 2.03
C ILE A 72 11.46 -8.68 3.32
N GLU A 73 11.13 -9.28 4.47
CA GLU A 73 11.70 -8.92 5.77
C GLU A 73 13.22 -9.01 5.81
N ASN A 74 13.77 -10.05 5.19
CA ASN A 74 15.20 -10.37 5.23
C ASN A 74 16.01 -9.70 4.11
N ASN A 75 15.40 -9.40 2.96
CA ASN A 75 16.11 -8.92 1.78
C ASN A 75 15.83 -7.46 1.40
N VAL A 76 14.79 -6.83 1.97
CA VAL A 76 14.49 -5.42 1.73
C VAL A 76 14.90 -4.58 2.95
N PRO A 77 16.12 -4.03 2.98
CA PRO A 77 16.52 -3.11 4.03
C PRO A 77 15.63 -1.86 4.00
N ASN A 78 15.39 -1.24 5.16
CA ASN A 78 14.60 -0.02 5.27
C ASN A 78 13.13 -0.12 4.80
N LYS A 79 12.55 -1.33 4.65
CA LYS A 79 11.13 -1.54 4.26
C LYS A 79 10.15 -0.61 4.99
N GLN A 80 10.37 -0.34 6.29
CA GLN A 80 9.46 0.49 7.08
C GLN A 80 9.49 1.95 6.60
N GLN A 81 10.66 2.44 6.20
CA GLN A 81 10.82 3.77 5.63
C GLN A 81 10.16 3.83 4.25
N ILE A 82 10.31 2.78 3.43
CA ILE A 82 9.68 2.68 2.10
C ILE A 82 8.15 2.68 2.22
N ILE A 83 7.58 1.88 3.12
CA ILE A 83 6.14 1.84 3.40
C ILE A 83 5.66 3.22 3.86
N THR A 84 6.40 3.87 4.77
CA THR A 84 6.05 5.20 5.26
C THR A 84 6.07 6.24 4.13
N ALA A 85 7.09 6.23 3.28
CA ALA A 85 7.20 7.12 2.13
C ALA A 85 6.06 6.87 1.12
N ALA A 86 5.71 5.61 0.84
CA ALA A 86 4.61 5.26 -0.04
C ALA A 86 3.26 5.75 0.50
N LEU A 87 3.03 5.67 1.81
CA LEU A 87 1.80 6.19 2.44
C LEU A 87 1.74 7.72 2.39
N LEU A 88 2.87 8.41 2.59
CA LEU A 88 2.94 9.86 2.44
C LEU A 88 2.69 10.29 0.99
N GLU A 89 3.26 9.57 0.02
CA GLU A 89 2.99 9.76 -1.40
C GLU A 89 1.51 9.55 -1.72
N PHE A 90 0.92 8.45 -1.23
CA PHE A 90 -0.50 8.18 -1.40
C PHE A 90 -1.36 9.32 -0.85
N ARG A 91 -1.06 9.77 0.38
CA ARG A 91 -1.73 10.91 1.00
C ARG A 91 -1.62 12.16 0.13
N GLN A 92 -0.45 12.46 -0.43
CA GLN A 92 -0.28 13.59 -1.34
C GLN A 92 -1.07 13.44 -2.64
N LEU A 93 -1.16 12.24 -3.22
CA LEU A 93 -1.92 12.00 -4.46
C LEU A 93 -3.41 12.26 -4.28
N TYR A 94 -3.97 11.93 -3.11
CA TYR A 94 -5.39 12.11 -2.81
C TYR A 94 -5.71 13.45 -2.15
N LEU A 95 -4.83 14.01 -1.31
CA LEU A 95 -5.01 15.34 -0.73
C LEU A 95 -4.57 16.48 -1.65
N GLY A 96 -3.54 16.27 -2.48
CA GLY A 96 -2.96 17.29 -3.35
C GLY A 96 -3.79 17.60 -4.60
N GLN A 97 -4.80 16.78 -4.91
CA GLN A 97 -5.81 17.09 -5.93
C GLN A 97 -6.93 17.99 -5.41
N ALA A 98 -7.04 18.18 -4.09
CA ALA A 98 -7.93 19.17 -3.49
C ALA A 98 -7.24 20.54 -3.50
N LYS A 99 -7.14 21.17 -4.68
CA LYS A 99 -6.81 22.58 -4.85
C LYS A 99 -7.75 23.22 -5.87
#